data_AF-A0A0B1T5F2-F1
#
_entry.id   AF-A0A0B1T5F2-F1
#
_cell.length_a   1.000
_cell.length_b   1.000
_cell.length_c   1.000
_cell.angle_alpha   90.00
_cell.angle_beta   90.00
_cell.angle_gamma   90.00
#
_symmetry.space_group_name_H-M   'P 1'
#
loop_
_entity.id
_entity.type
_entity.pdbx_description
1 polymer ?
#
loop_
_entity_poly.entity_id
_entity_poly.type
_entity_poly.pdbx_seq_one_letter_code
_entity_poly.pdbx_strand_id
1 'polypeptide(L)'
;MGNIQTHTVQCVLLLNVLTEKIFIVLWAWYIFLGTLTTCNLFSWMFNIFSDTSKEHFLINHLEMCEVEFDKESARDRKQVDCFMDKYLGLDGVFLLRLIAQHADVVFITELIGHLWKSHYEIEEQRMALKRMNLVLPLLRSAEKEEFSTTDSPSSRRNSSVTKRKAYSSIHRNEDK
;
A
#
# COMPACT_ATOMS: atom_id res chain seq x y z
N MET A 1 -81.15 -30.94 -20.66
CA MET A 1 -80.16 -30.27 -21.53
C MET A 1 -79.32 -29.37 -20.64
N GLY A 2 -78.05 -29.71 -20.40
CA GLY A 2 -77.16 -28.97 -19.50
C GLY A 2 -76.49 -27.80 -20.24
N ASN A 3 -76.72 -26.58 -19.78
CA ASN A 3 -76.12 -25.37 -20.34
C ASN A 3 -74.64 -25.29 -19.93
N ILE A 4 -73.72 -25.54 -20.86
CA ILE A 4 -72.29 -25.48 -20.60
C ILE A 4 -71.90 -24.00 -20.58
N GLN A 5 -71.84 -23.40 -19.38
CA GLN A 5 -71.38 -22.02 -19.19
C GLN A 5 -69.85 -22.00 -19.37
N THR A 6 -69.36 -21.64 -20.56
CA THR A 6 -67.92 -21.48 -20.81
C THR A 6 -67.42 -20.18 -20.18
N HIS A 7 -67.08 -20.23 -18.89
CA HIS A 7 -66.26 -19.19 -18.26
C HIS A 7 -64.84 -19.27 -18.86
N THR A 8 -64.56 -18.43 -19.86
CA THR A 8 -63.21 -18.23 -20.38
C THR A 8 -62.45 -17.30 -19.45
N VAL A 9 -61.55 -17.87 -18.65
CA VAL A 9 -60.61 -17.09 -17.83
C VAL A 9 -59.68 -16.34 -18.78
N GLN A 10 -59.75 -15.01 -18.83
CA GLN A 10 -58.86 -14.19 -19.65
C GLN A 10 -57.44 -14.17 -19.05
N CYS A 11 -56.65 -15.20 -19.34
CA CYS A 11 -55.24 -15.29 -18.93
C CYS A 11 -54.40 -14.15 -19.50
N VAL A 12 -54.69 -13.67 -20.71
CA VAL A 12 -53.93 -12.58 -21.36
C VAL A 12 -54.14 -11.24 -20.64
N LEU A 13 -55.35 -10.99 -20.11
CA LEU A 13 -55.65 -9.78 -19.34
C LEU A 13 -55.03 -9.85 -17.94
N LEU A 14 -55.09 -11.02 -17.30
CA LEU A 14 -54.47 -11.26 -16.00
C LEU A 14 -52.94 -11.18 -16.07
N LEU A 15 -52.32 -11.72 -17.12
CA LEU A 15 -50.87 -11.62 -17.35
C LEU A 15 -50.45 -10.16 -17.58
N ASN A 16 -51.19 -9.41 -18.40
CA ASN A 16 -50.90 -7.99 -18.68
C ASN A 16 -50.99 -7.13 -17.41
N VAL A 17 -52.04 -7.32 -16.61
CA VAL A 17 -52.22 -6.60 -15.34
C VAL A 17 -51.21 -7.09 -14.29
N LEU A 18 -50.88 -8.38 -14.25
CA LEU A 18 -49.85 -8.92 -13.36
C LEU A 18 -48.48 -8.33 -13.68
N THR A 19 -48.12 -8.21 -14.97
CA THR A 19 -46.89 -7.56 -15.41
C THR A 19 -46.85 -6.08 -15.04
N GLU A 20 -47.99 -5.38 -15.10
CA GLU A 20 -48.09 -3.98 -14.67
C GLU A 20 -47.82 -3.83 -13.17
N LYS A 21 -48.38 -4.70 -12.32
CA LYS A 21 -48.22 -4.59 -10.87
C LYS A 21 -46.85 -5.05 -10.37
N ILE A 22 -46.29 -6.14 -10.91
CA ILE A 22 -44.94 -6.61 -10.55
C ILE A 22 -43.87 -5.61 -10.97
N PHE A 23 -44.05 -4.94 -12.12
CA PHE A 23 -43.11 -3.94 -12.59
C PHE A 23 -43.01 -2.76 -11.63
N ILE A 24 -44.14 -2.24 -11.13
CA ILE A 24 -44.16 -1.13 -10.17
C ILE A 24 -43.50 -1.54 -8.84
N VAL A 25 -43.78 -2.75 -8.34
CA VAL A 25 -43.18 -3.25 -7.09
C VAL A 25 -41.67 -3.43 -7.24
N LEU A 26 -41.22 -4.06 -8.33
CA LEU A 26 -39.80 -4.23 -8.62
C LEU A 26 -39.11 -2.88 -8.81
N TRP A 27 -39.73 -1.94 -9.52
CA TRP A 27 -39.18 -0.61 -9.70
C TRP A 27 -38.99 0.12 -8.38
N ALA A 28 -40.00 0.12 -7.49
CA ALA A 28 -39.88 0.70 -6.15
C ALA A 28 -38.79 0.00 -5.32
N TRP A 29 -38.69 -1.33 -5.41
CA TRP A 29 -37.67 -2.12 -4.74
C TRP A 29 -36.26 -1.80 -5.24
N TYR A 30 -36.07 -1.65 -6.56
CA TYR A 30 -34.79 -1.26 -7.16
C TYR A 30 -34.37 0.15 -6.76
N ILE A 31 -35.30 1.10 -6.69
CA ILE A 31 -35.02 2.45 -6.19
C ILE A 31 -34.62 2.40 -4.71
N PHE A 32 -35.29 1.59 -3.89
CA PHE A 32 -34.94 1.40 -2.49
C PHE A 32 -33.53 0.81 -2.32
N LEU A 33 -33.23 -0.31 -2.99
CA LEU A 33 -31.90 -0.92 -2.97
C LEU A 33 -30.82 0.01 -3.53
N GLY A 34 -31.13 0.73 -4.61
CA GLY A 34 -30.25 1.72 -5.22
C GLY A 34 -29.94 2.86 -4.24
N THR A 35 -30.95 3.35 -3.52
CA THR A 35 -30.79 4.38 -2.49
C THR A 35 -29.92 3.87 -1.33
N LEU A 36 -30.21 2.68 -0.80
CA LEU A 36 -29.39 2.08 0.27
C LEU A 36 -27.93 1.91 -0.15
N THR A 37 -27.70 1.42 -1.36
CA THR A 37 -26.35 1.24 -1.91
C THR A 37 -25.64 2.58 -2.07
N THR A 38 -26.36 3.60 -2.57
CA THR A 38 -25.81 4.96 -2.73
C THR A 38 -25.50 5.59 -1.37
N CYS A 39 -26.37 5.45 -0.38
CA CYS A 39 -26.13 5.93 0.98
C CYS A 39 -24.91 5.23 1.61
N ASN A 40 -24.77 3.91 1.43
CA ASN A 40 -23.61 3.18 1.91
C ASN A 40 -22.32 3.66 1.22
N LEU A 41 -22.35 3.79 -0.11
CA LEU A 41 -21.23 4.33 -0.87
C LEU A 41 -20.86 5.75 -0.44
N PHE A 42 -21.86 6.60 -0.19
CA PHE A 42 -21.63 7.98 0.25
C PHE A 42 -21.09 8.03 1.67
N SER A 43 -21.56 7.16 2.57
CA SER A 43 -21.04 7.04 3.93
C SER A 43 -19.58 6.60 3.92
N TRP A 44 -19.23 5.64 3.05
CA TRP A 44 -17.86 5.21 2.81
C TRP A 44 -17.00 6.33 2.21
N MET A 45 -17.49 7.02 1.20
CA MET A 45 -16.79 8.17 0.61
C MET A 45 -16.55 9.25 1.66
N PHE A 46 -17.56 9.60 2.46
CA PHE A 46 -17.42 10.60 3.51
C PHE A 46 -16.44 10.17 4.60
N ASN A 47 -16.45 8.88 4.98
CA ASN A 47 -15.46 8.31 5.87
C ASN A 47 -14.05 8.48 5.30
N ILE A 48 -13.82 8.11 4.03
CA ILE A 48 -12.54 8.29 3.32
C ILE A 48 -12.10 9.76 3.29
N PHE A 49 -13.03 10.69 3.08
CA PHE A 49 -12.73 12.13 3.12
C PHE A 49 -12.41 12.65 4.53
N SER A 50 -13.03 12.09 5.58
CA SER A 50 -12.74 12.41 6.99
C SER A 50 -11.45 11.77 7.52
N ASP A 51 -10.74 10.99 6.71
CA ASP A 51 -9.53 10.26 7.11
C ASP A 51 -8.29 11.13 7.34
N THR A 52 -8.45 12.43 7.55
CA THR A 52 -7.36 13.33 7.94
C THR A 52 -6.70 12.94 9.27
N SER A 53 -7.36 12.10 10.12
CA SER A 53 -6.77 11.47 11.33
C SER A 53 -6.04 10.13 11.07
N LYS A 54 -5.69 9.83 9.82
CA LYS A 54 -4.95 8.62 9.41
C LYS A 54 -3.63 8.42 10.17
N GLU A 55 -2.91 9.51 10.45
CA GLU A 55 -1.65 9.49 11.18
C GLU A 55 -1.84 8.99 12.61
N HIS A 56 -2.89 9.47 13.29
CA HIS A 56 -3.19 9.04 14.66
C HIS A 56 -3.56 7.57 14.75
N PHE A 57 -4.34 7.05 13.79
CA PHE A 57 -4.70 5.64 13.74
C PHE A 57 -3.46 4.76 13.55
N LEU A 58 -2.59 5.13 12.61
CA LEU A 58 -1.38 4.37 12.30
C LEU A 58 -0.38 4.43 13.46
N ILE A 59 -0.11 5.63 14.01
CA ILE A 59 0.77 5.81 15.16
C ILE A 59 0.29 4.97 16.36
N ASN A 60 -1.01 4.94 16.62
CA ASN A 60 -1.56 4.13 17.71
C ASN A 60 -1.39 2.61 17.47
N HIS A 61 -1.47 2.15 16.22
CA HIS A 61 -1.25 0.74 15.89
C HIS A 61 0.25 0.36 15.91
N LEU A 62 1.14 1.30 15.56
CA LEU A 62 2.59 1.11 15.69
C LEU A 62 3.04 1.11 17.16
N GLU A 63 2.44 1.96 18.01
CA GLU A 63 2.69 2.01 19.46
C GLU A 63 2.33 0.68 20.14
N MET A 64 1.27 0.01 19.64
CA MET A 64 0.86 -1.31 20.12
C MET A 64 1.82 -2.43 19.68
N CYS A 65 2.59 -2.22 18.61
CA CYS A 65 3.38 -3.26 17.94
C CYS A 65 4.80 -3.45 18.52
N GLU A 66 5.08 -2.89 19.71
CA GLU A 66 6.33 -3.13 20.45
C GLU A 66 7.59 -2.60 19.73
N VAL A 67 7.46 -1.49 19.00
CA VAL A 67 8.61 -0.72 18.52
C VAL A 67 8.75 0.46 19.47
N GLU A 68 9.93 0.64 20.06
CA GLU A 68 10.24 1.64 21.08
C GLU A 68 10.17 3.07 20.50
N PHE A 69 8.94 3.54 20.27
CA PHE A 69 8.62 4.87 19.74
C PHE A 69 8.46 5.84 20.90
N ASP A 70 9.42 6.76 21.02
CA ASP A 70 9.33 7.84 22.00
C ASP A 70 8.50 8.99 21.41
N LYS A 71 7.28 9.19 21.95
CA LYS A 71 6.29 10.19 21.49
C LYS A 71 6.83 11.64 21.45
N GLU A 72 7.89 11.91 22.21
CA GLU A 72 8.50 13.24 22.39
C GLU A 72 9.57 13.58 21.34
N SER A 73 10.00 12.58 20.56
CA SER A 73 11.00 12.74 19.50
C SER A 73 10.35 13.28 18.22
N ALA A 74 10.55 14.56 17.91
CA ALA A 74 10.13 15.15 16.63
C ALA A 74 10.74 14.46 15.38
N ARG A 75 11.72 13.57 15.56
CA ARG A 75 12.32 12.76 14.49
C ARG A 75 11.44 11.56 14.11
N ASP A 76 10.78 10.92 15.07
CA ASP A 76 9.97 9.72 14.80
C ASP A 76 8.68 10.07 14.09
N ARG A 77 8.00 11.16 14.50
CA ARG A 77 6.84 11.68 13.75
C ARG A 77 7.17 11.95 12.28
N LYS A 78 8.33 12.57 11.99
CA LYS A 78 8.76 12.80 10.60
C LYS A 78 9.07 11.51 9.85
N GLN A 79 9.57 10.47 10.52
CA GLN A 79 9.79 9.17 9.89
C GLN A 79 8.47 8.47 9.58
N VAL A 80 7.48 8.57 10.46
CA VAL A 80 6.13 8.04 10.22
C VAL A 80 5.45 8.81 9.07
N ASP A 81 5.52 10.13 9.05
CA ASP A 81 4.98 10.93 7.94
C ASP A 81 5.68 10.60 6.62
N CYS A 82 7.01 10.44 6.64
CA CYS A 82 7.76 10.04 5.45
C CYS A 82 7.39 8.61 5.00
N PHE A 83 7.16 7.69 5.93
CA PHE A 83 6.64 6.35 5.62
C PHE A 83 5.25 6.43 4.99
N MET A 84 4.35 7.23 5.55
CA MET A 84 2.99 7.39 5.04
C MET A 84 2.96 8.04 3.66
N ASP A 85 3.65 9.17 3.45
CA ASP A 85 3.59 9.89 2.18
C ASP A 85 4.46 9.29 1.08
N LYS A 86 5.61 8.70 1.43
CA LYS A 86 6.64 8.30 0.45
C LYS A 86 6.67 6.80 0.17
N TYR A 87 6.30 5.98 1.15
CA TYR A 87 6.30 4.52 1.01
C TYR A 87 4.90 3.95 0.82
N LEU A 88 3.95 4.34 1.66
CA LEU A 88 2.57 3.86 1.57
C LEU A 88 1.73 4.65 0.56
N GLY A 89 1.93 5.97 0.50
CA GLY A 89 1.14 6.89 -0.31
C GLY A 89 -0.32 6.98 0.14
N LEU A 90 -1.11 7.78 -0.60
CA LEU A 90 -2.54 7.94 -0.35
C LEU A 90 -3.31 6.61 -0.50
N ASP A 91 -2.96 5.81 -1.51
CA ASP A 91 -3.64 4.56 -1.82
C ASP A 91 -3.33 3.45 -0.81
N GLY A 92 -2.08 3.34 -0.35
CA GLY A 92 -1.69 2.33 0.64
C GLY A 92 -2.31 2.59 2.01
N VAL A 93 -2.41 3.86 2.42
CA VAL A 93 -3.12 4.24 3.66
C VAL A 93 -4.61 3.95 3.55
N PHE A 94 -5.22 4.25 2.41
CA PHE A 94 -6.63 3.92 2.16
C PHE A 94 -6.87 2.41 2.23
N LEU A 95 -6.03 1.61 1.59
CA LEU A 95 -6.13 0.15 1.62
C LEU A 95 -5.96 -0.41 3.04
N LEU A 96 -5.01 0.11 3.80
CA LEU A 96 -4.80 -0.30 5.20
C LEU A 96 -6.04 -0.05 6.05
N ARG A 97 -6.69 1.09 5.83
CA ARG A 97 -7.90 1.46 6.56
C ARG A 97 -9.12 0.65 6.11
N LEU A 98 -9.20 0.34 4.82
CA LEU A 98 -10.20 -0.58 4.28
C LEU A 98 -10.08 -1.95 4.94
N ILE A 99 -8.86 -2.47 5.06
CA ILE A 99 -8.59 -3.74 5.75
C ILE A 99 -8.97 -3.61 7.22
N ALA A 100 -8.64 -2.49 7.88
CA ALA A 100 -9.00 -2.24 9.28
C ALA A 100 -10.50 -2.22 9.57
N GLN A 101 -11.35 -1.91 8.59
CA GLN A 101 -12.80 -1.95 8.76
C GLN A 101 -13.37 -3.37 8.68
N HIS A 102 -12.65 -4.30 8.06
CA HIS A 102 -13.14 -5.65 7.77
C HIS A 102 -12.39 -6.77 8.50
N ALA A 103 -11.17 -6.52 8.96
CA ALA A 103 -10.33 -7.48 9.65
C ALA A 103 -10.11 -7.10 11.12
N ASP A 104 -9.68 -8.09 11.91
CA ASP A 104 -9.42 -7.94 13.34
C ASP A 104 -8.25 -6.96 13.59
N VAL A 105 -8.36 -6.15 14.64
CA VAL A 105 -7.34 -5.19 15.06
C VAL A 105 -5.94 -5.82 15.17
N VAL A 106 -5.85 -7.07 15.63
CA VAL A 106 -4.58 -7.81 15.77
C VAL A 106 -3.91 -8.02 14.41
N PHE A 107 -4.68 -8.40 13.39
CA PHE A 107 -4.15 -8.61 12.05
C PHE A 107 -3.61 -7.31 11.45
N ILE A 108 -4.30 -6.20 11.69
CA ILE A 108 -3.87 -4.89 11.19
C ILE A 108 -2.58 -4.44 11.88
N THR A 109 -2.44 -4.63 13.19
CA THR A 109 -1.19 -4.31 13.90
C THR A 109 -0.01 -5.09 13.33
N GLU A 110 -0.16 -6.41 13.11
CA GLU A 110 0.92 -7.23 12.53
C GLU A 110 1.26 -6.80 11.10
N LEU A 111 0.24 -6.52 10.27
CA LEU A 111 0.43 -6.03 8.91
C LEU A 111 1.21 -4.71 8.87
N ILE A 112 0.83 -3.76 9.73
CA ILE A 112 1.55 -2.50 9.93
C ILE A 112 3.01 -2.74 10.30
N GLY A 113 3.27 -3.66 11.25
CA GLY A 113 4.62 -3.97 11.72
C GLY A 113 5.49 -4.54 10.61
N HIS A 114 4.94 -5.45 9.80
CA HIS A 114 5.62 -6.00 8.63
C HIS A 114 5.92 -4.93 7.56
N LEU A 115 4.97 -4.04 7.29
CA LEU A 115 5.16 -2.93 6.35
C LEU A 115 6.24 -1.96 6.82
N TRP A 116 6.26 -1.65 8.11
CA TRP A 116 7.27 -0.79 8.73
C TRP A 116 8.68 -1.37 8.60
N LYS A 117 8.84 -2.66 8.92
CA LYS A 117 10.12 -3.36 8.79
C LYS A 117 10.62 -3.38 7.34
N SER A 118 9.71 -3.65 6.40
CA SER A 118 10.03 -3.62 4.96
C SER A 118 10.46 -2.23 4.49
N HIS A 119 9.83 -1.16 5.00
CA HIS A 119 10.24 0.21 4.67
C HIS A 119 11.64 0.53 5.17
N TYR A 120 11.98 0.12 6.39
CA TYR A 120 13.31 0.35 6.95
C TYR A 120 14.41 -0.31 6.09
N GLU A 121 14.19 -1.56 5.66
CA GLU A 121 15.10 -2.29 4.78
C GLU A 121 15.26 -1.59 3.41
N ILE A 122 14.17 -1.07 2.85
CA ILE A 122 14.19 -0.37 1.56
C ILE A 122 14.87 0.99 1.65
N GLU A 123 14.65 1.75 2.73
CA GLU A 123 15.35 3.01 2.95
C GLU A 123 16.86 2.79 3.13
N GLU A 124 17.27 1.73 3.83
CA GLU A 124 18.69 1.37 3.96
C GLU A 124 19.34 1.07 2.60
N GLN A 125 18.70 0.24 1.77
CA GLN A 125 19.17 -0.04 0.42
C GLN A 125 19.28 1.23 -0.44
N ARG A 126 18.30 2.12 -0.32
CA ARG A 126 18.30 3.41 -1.02
C ARG A 126 19.44 4.31 -0.55
N MET A 127 19.77 4.32 0.74
CA MET A 127 20.91 5.06 1.27
C MET A 127 22.25 4.47 0.79
N ALA A 128 22.37 3.14 0.80
CA ALA A 128 23.56 2.44 0.28
C ALA A 128 23.77 2.73 -1.23
N LEU A 129 22.70 2.68 -2.02
CA LEU A 129 22.73 3.00 -3.45
C LEU A 129 23.08 4.47 -3.70
N LYS A 130 22.56 5.41 -2.91
CA LYS A 130 22.92 6.83 -3.01
C LYS A 130 24.39 7.06 -2.70
N ARG A 131 24.94 6.42 -1.66
CA ARG A 131 26.38 6.48 -1.37
C ARG A 131 27.19 5.92 -2.53
N MET A 132 26.80 4.79 -3.09
CA MET A 132 27.48 4.21 -4.25
C MET A 132 27.43 5.13 -5.48
N ASN A 133 26.27 5.70 -5.79
CA ASN A 133 26.11 6.66 -6.89
C ASN A 133 26.85 7.98 -6.66
N LEU A 134 27.04 8.42 -5.42
CA LEU A 134 27.83 9.60 -5.10
C LEU A 134 29.34 9.37 -5.33
N VAL A 135 29.81 8.16 -5.07
CA VAL A 135 31.22 7.76 -5.25
C VAL A 135 31.51 7.37 -6.70
N LEU A 136 30.51 6.96 -7.48
CA LEU A 136 30.66 6.54 -8.87
C LEU A 136 31.30 7.61 -9.79
N PRO A 137 30.94 8.91 -9.71
CA PRO A 137 31.60 9.98 -10.44
C PRO A 137 33.05 10.17 -10.00
N LEU A 138 33.35 10.01 -8.71
CA LEU A 138 34.71 10.17 -8.17
C LEU A 138 35.65 9.06 -8.68
N LEU A 139 35.17 7.81 -8.73
CA LEU A 139 35.90 6.71 -9.35
C LEU A 139 36.09 6.94 -10.86
N ARG A 140 35.05 7.43 -11.56
CA ARG A 140 35.14 7.75 -12.99
C ARG A 140 36.09 8.92 -13.28
N SER A 141 36.20 9.89 -12.39
CA SER A 141 37.19 10.98 -12.49
C SER A 141 38.60 10.51 -12.18
N ALA A 142 38.78 9.65 -11.16
CA ALA A 142 40.08 9.03 -10.86
C ALA A 142 40.56 8.10 -11.99
N GLU A 143 39.66 7.35 -12.62
CA GLU A 143 39.98 6.50 -13.78
C GLU A 143 40.36 7.33 -15.01
N LYS A 144 39.77 8.53 -15.18
CA LYS A 144 40.18 9.49 -16.22
C LYS A 144 41.55 10.10 -15.96
N GLU A 145 41.89 10.38 -14.71
CA GLU A 145 43.23 10.87 -14.33
C GLU A 145 44.30 9.77 -14.51
N GLU A 146 44.01 8.52 -14.14
CA GLU A 146 44.89 7.37 -14.42
C GLU A 146 45.06 7.11 -15.93
N PHE A 147 44.00 7.30 -16.74
CA PHE A 147 44.10 7.17 -18.20
C PHE A 147 44.92 8.30 -18.86
N SER A 148 45.04 9.47 -18.22
CA SER A 148 45.84 10.60 -18.75
C SER A 148 47.34 10.53 -18.44
N THR A 149 47.80 9.56 -17.62
CA THR A 149 49.22 9.44 -17.22
C THR A 149 49.97 8.27 -17.86
N THR A 150 49.37 7.55 -18.82
CA THR A 150 50.05 6.39 -19.44
C THR A 150 50.17 6.51 -20.96
N ASP A 151 50.91 7.53 -21.43
CA ASP A 151 51.62 7.41 -22.70
C ASP A 151 53.05 6.87 -22.44
N SER A 152 53.24 5.62 -22.89
CA SER A 152 54.50 4.89 -23.14
C SER A 152 54.99 3.86 -22.09
N PRO A 153 55.56 2.73 -22.58
CA PRO A 153 55.29 1.42 -22.01
C PRO A 153 56.50 0.79 -21.32
N SER A 154 56.29 0.11 -20.18
CA SER A 154 57.14 -1.03 -19.83
C SER A 154 56.47 -2.00 -18.86
N SER A 155 56.26 -3.23 -19.36
CA SER A 155 56.48 -4.50 -18.68
C SER A 155 56.24 -4.57 -17.15
N ARG A 156 55.11 -5.14 -16.73
CA ARG A 156 55.09 -6.47 -16.10
C ARG A 156 53.70 -6.88 -15.61
N ARG A 157 53.40 -8.12 -15.97
CA ARG A 157 52.42 -9.09 -15.47
C ARG A 157 52.15 -9.01 -13.95
N ASN A 158 50.86 -9.04 -13.58
CA ASN A 158 50.20 -9.89 -12.56
C ASN A 158 49.01 -9.14 -11.95
N SER A 159 47.80 -9.39 -12.44
CA SER A 159 46.83 -10.26 -11.78
C SER A 159 46.37 -9.74 -10.42
N SER A 160 45.14 -9.20 -10.41
CA SER A 160 44.09 -9.50 -9.42
C SER A 160 44.55 -9.73 -7.99
N VAL A 161 44.34 -8.76 -7.09
CA VAL A 161 43.99 -8.95 -5.65
C VAL A 161 43.99 -7.56 -4.99
N THR A 162 42.89 -6.80 -5.10
CA THR A 162 42.56 -5.77 -4.08
C THR A 162 41.10 -5.31 -4.06
N LYS A 163 40.16 -6.00 -4.73
CA LYS A 163 38.73 -5.61 -4.70
C LYS A 163 37.87 -6.32 -3.64
N ARG A 164 38.45 -7.08 -2.70
CA ARG A 164 37.68 -7.86 -1.69
C ARG A 164 37.79 -7.40 -0.23
N LYS A 165 38.48 -6.30 0.08
CA LYS A 165 38.77 -5.94 1.50
C LYS A 165 37.87 -4.90 2.15
N ALA A 166 36.81 -4.43 1.49
CA ALA A 166 35.90 -3.44 2.09
C ALA A 166 34.57 -4.03 2.61
N TYR A 167 34.23 -5.28 2.28
CA TYR A 167 32.94 -5.88 2.67
C TYR A 167 33.02 -6.75 3.95
N SER A 168 34.21 -7.21 4.35
CA SER A 168 34.35 -8.15 5.48
C SER A 168 34.57 -7.50 6.85
N SER A 169 34.57 -6.17 6.95
CA SER A 169 34.93 -5.47 8.19
C SER A 169 33.74 -4.96 9.01
N ILE A 170 32.49 -5.18 8.56
CA ILE A 170 31.29 -4.75 9.30
C ILE A 170 30.59 -5.95 9.99
N HIS A 171 30.78 -7.18 9.53
CA HIS A 171 30.07 -8.36 10.08
C HIS A 171 30.82 -9.12 11.18
N ARG A 172 31.84 -8.51 11.81
CA ARG A 172 32.61 -9.12 12.90
C ARG A 172 32.70 -8.18 14.10
N ASN A 173 31.55 -7.70 14.59
CA ASN A 173 31.45 -7.01 15.87
C ASN A 173 30.13 -7.32 16.63
N GLU A 174 29.35 -8.31 16.22
CA GLU A 174 28.09 -8.70 16.88
C GLU A 174 28.02 -10.18 17.29
N ASP A 175 29.16 -10.80 17.61
CA ASP A 175 29.16 -12.10 18.29
C ASP A 175 30.11 -12.05 19.49
N LYS A 176 29.68 -11.36 20.54
CA LYS A 176 30.08 -11.62 21.92
C LYS A 176 28.99 -11.24 22.90
#